data_AF-A0ABD1S315-F1
#
_entry.id   AF-A0ABD1S315-F1
#
_cell.length_a   1.000
_cell.length_b   1.000
_cell.length_c   1.000
_cell.angle_alpha   90.00
_cell.angle_beta   90.00
_cell.angle_gamma   90.00
#
_symmetry.space_group_name_H-M   'P 1'
#
loop_
_entity.id
_entity.type
_entity.pdbx_description
1 polymer ?
#
loop_
_entity_poly.entity_id
_entity_poly.type
_entity_poly.pdbx_seq_one_letter_code
_entity_poly.pdbx_strand_id
1 'polypeptide(L)'
;MEALERTKDEESKKFKSHKINIDFSILVRIKELMVDVSSSCMELALKEKRNASAKENQESKPEGRKKGSAKMLWKAFQFAFRVYTFAGGHDDRADKLTRELAHEIETNPNQ
;
A
#
# COMPACT_ATOMS: atom_id res chain seq x y z
N MET A 1 4.30 9.70 19.88
CA MET A 1 2.96 10.30 20.03
C MET A 1 3.08 11.78 20.40
N GLU A 2 3.79 12.12 21.48
CA GLU A 2 3.95 13.50 21.98
C GLU A 2 4.61 14.51 21.02
N ALA A 3 5.57 14.10 20.19
CA ALA A 3 6.17 14.98 19.18
C ALA A 3 5.19 15.32 18.04
N LEU A 4 4.36 14.37 17.61
CA LEU A 4 3.38 14.55 16.54
C LEU A 4 2.24 15.46 16.97
N GLU A 5 1.76 15.31 18.22
CA GLU A 5 0.75 16.19 18.80
C GLU A 5 1.25 17.62 18.94
N ARG A 6 2.50 17.81 19.39
CA ARG A 6 3.13 19.13 19.44
C ARG A 6 3.22 19.79 18.05
N THR A 7 3.67 19.06 17.03
CA THR A 7 3.70 19.59 15.65
C THR A 7 2.30 19.97 15.14
N LYS A 8 1.29 19.14 15.42
CA LYS A 8 -0.10 19.45 15.06
C LYS A 8 -0.59 20.75 15.72
N ASP A 9 -0.30 20.94 17.00
CA ASP A 9 -0.70 22.13 17.74
C ASP A 9 0.02 23.39 17.27
N GLU A 10 1.32 23.29 16.98
CA GLU A 10 2.13 24.38 16.42
C GLU A 10 1.60 24.82 15.04
N GLU A 11 1.37 23.87 14.14
CA GLU A 11 0.83 24.16 12.81
C GLU A 11 -0.61 24.70 12.90
N SER A 12 -1.45 24.17 13.80
CA SER A 12 -2.79 24.69 14.04
C SER A 12 -2.77 26.17 14.46
N LYS A 13 -1.87 26.54 15.38
CA LYS A 13 -1.70 27.95 15.81
C LYS A 13 -1.25 28.83 14.65
N LYS A 14 -0.33 28.34 13.81
CA LYS A 14 0.17 29.04 12.63
C LYS A 14 -0.92 29.26 11.58
N PHE A 15 -1.79 28.29 11.32
CA PHE A 15 -2.92 28.49 10.40
C PHE A 15 -3.95 29.48 10.97
N LYS A 16 -4.24 29.37 12.27
CA LYS A 16 -5.16 30.29 12.96
C LYS A 16 -4.68 31.74 12.92
N SER A 17 -3.37 32.01 13.02
CA SER A 17 -2.85 33.39 12.90
C SER A 17 -3.11 34.01 11.53
N HIS A 18 -3.30 33.19 10.50
CA HIS A 18 -3.69 33.60 9.15
C HIS A 18 -5.21 33.48 8.91
N LYS A 19 -6.03 33.30 9.96
CA LYS A 19 -7.48 33.07 9.90
C LYS A 19 -7.90 31.83 9.12
N ILE A 20 -7.02 30.82 9.06
CA ILE A 20 -7.30 29.53 8.43
C ILE A 20 -7.61 28.50 9.53
N ASN A 21 -8.79 27.90 9.47
CA ASN A 21 -9.17 26.79 10.34
C ASN A 21 -8.96 25.46 9.59
N ILE A 22 -7.98 24.67 10.04
CA ILE A 22 -7.72 23.35 9.49
C ILE A 22 -8.25 22.27 10.44
N ASP A 23 -9.09 21.39 9.90
CA ASP A 23 -9.49 20.17 10.57
C ASP A 23 -8.51 19.04 10.23
N PHE A 24 -7.60 18.77 11.18
CA PHE A 24 -6.62 17.70 11.04
C PHE A 24 -7.24 16.29 11.04
N SER A 25 -8.50 16.12 11.48
CA SER A 25 -9.19 14.83 11.40
C SER A 25 -9.37 14.38 9.95
N ILE A 26 -9.53 15.32 9.01
CA ILE A 26 -9.60 15.05 7.58
C ILE A 26 -8.29 14.44 7.08
N LEU A 27 -7.14 14.96 7.53
CA LEU A 27 -5.83 14.43 7.15
C LEU A 27 -5.60 13.01 7.68
N VAL A 28 -6.05 12.74 8.91
CA VAL A 28 -6.02 11.38 9.49
C VAL A 28 -6.87 10.44 8.64
N ARG A 29 -8.10 10.84 8.33
CA ARG A 29 -9.01 10.02 7.51
C ARG A 29 -8.48 9.75 6.10
N ILE A 30 -7.82 10.73 5.47
CA ILE A 30 -7.17 10.54 4.18
C ILE A 30 -6.06 9.49 4.29
N LYS A 31 -5.24 9.52 5.36
CA LYS A 31 -4.19 8.52 5.58
C LYS A 31 -4.77 7.12 5.73
N GLU A 32 -5.82 6.96 6.55
CA GLU A 32 -6.51 5.69 6.74
C GLU A 32 -7.08 5.14 5.43
N LEU A 33 -7.81 5.97 4.67
CA LEU A 33 -8.37 5.58 3.39
C LEU A 33 -7.29 5.19 2.36
N MET A 34 -6.13 5.86 2.37
CA MET A 34 -5.01 5.48 1.51
C MET A 34 -4.44 4.11 1.89
N VAL A 35 -4.36 3.79 3.18
CA VAL A 35 -3.95 2.46 3.67
C VAL A 35 -4.96 1.40 3.23
N ASP A 36 -6.26 1.67 3.34
CA ASP A 36 -7.32 0.76 2.89
C ASP A 36 -7.25 0.48 1.38
N VAL A 37 -7.11 1.53 0.57
CA VAL A 37 -6.98 1.41 -0.88
C VAL A 37 -5.73 0.61 -1.25
N SER A 38 -4.59 0.90 -0.61
CA SER A 38 -3.35 0.17 -0.84
C SER A 38 -3.46 -1.31 -0.48
N SER A 39 -4.06 -1.61 0.68
CA SER A 39 -4.26 -2.99 1.14
C SER A 39 -5.14 -3.77 0.16
N SER A 40 -6.22 -3.15 -0.33
CA SER A 40 -7.09 -3.74 -1.33
C SER A 40 -6.36 -4.01 -2.65
N CYS A 41 -5.49 -3.11 -3.10
CA CYS A 41 -4.64 -3.33 -4.29
C CYS A 41 -3.68 -4.52 -4.11
N MET A 42 -3.07 -4.66 -2.94
CA MET A 42 -2.19 -5.81 -2.64
C MET A 42 -2.96 -7.13 -2.65
N GLU A 43 -4.12 -7.17 -2.01
CA GLU A 43 -5.00 -8.36 -2.00
C GLU A 43 -5.42 -8.78 -3.41
N LEU A 44 -5.81 -7.81 -4.24
CA LEU A 44 -6.18 -8.07 -5.63
C LEU A 44 -5.00 -8.61 -6.44
N ALA A 45 -3.81 -8.02 -6.30
CA ALA A 45 -2.61 -8.46 -7.00
C ALA A 45 -2.20 -9.89 -6.59
N LEU A 46 -2.22 -10.20 -5.28
CA LEU A 46 -1.96 -11.54 -4.75
C LEU A 46 -2.99 -12.55 -5.24
N LYS A 47 -4.28 -12.19 -5.23
CA LYS A 47 -5.35 -13.06 -5.73
C LYS A 47 -5.19 -13.35 -7.22
N GLU A 48 -4.86 -12.34 -8.03
CA GLU A 48 -4.63 -12.52 -9.46
C GLU A 48 -3.44 -13.44 -9.73
N LYS A 49 -2.34 -13.29 -9.01
CA LYS A 49 -1.17 -14.18 -9.07
C LYS A 49 -1.53 -15.63 -8.74
N ARG A 50 -2.24 -15.86 -7.64
CA ARG A 50 -2.71 -17.21 -7.24
C ARG A 50 -3.60 -17.83 -8.33
N ASN A 51 -4.54 -17.07 -8.87
CA ASN A 51 -5.43 -17.52 -9.94
C ASN A 51 -4.67 -17.85 -11.24
N ALA A 52 -3.62 -17.09 -11.57
CA ALA A 52 -2.77 -17.38 -12.72
C ALA A 52 -2.01 -18.71 -12.52
N SER A 53 -1.43 -18.94 -11.34
CA SER A 53 -0.74 -20.20 -11.02
C SER A 53 -1.68 -21.43 -11.03
N ALA A 54 -2.91 -21.29 -10.57
CA ALA A 54 -3.91 -22.37 -10.61
C ALA A 54 -4.30 -22.76 -12.05
N LYS A 55 -4.35 -21.79 -12.97
CA LYS A 55 -4.67 -22.02 -14.39
C LYS A 55 -3.49 -22.60 -15.18
N GLU A 56 -2.26 -22.28 -14.82
CA GLU A 56 -1.05 -22.88 -15.42
C GLU A 56 -0.95 -24.38 -15.17
N ASN A 57 -1.45 -24.87 -14.03
CA ASN A 57 -1.52 -26.31 -13.74
C ASN A 57 -2.54 -27.08 -14.59
N GLN A 58 -3.42 -26.38 -15.34
CA GLN A 58 -4.45 -27.00 -16.18
C GLN A 58 -4.20 -26.82 -17.69
N GLU A 59 -3.53 -25.75 -18.13
CA GLU A 59 -3.15 -25.54 -19.52
C GLU A 59 -1.81 -24.80 -19.61
N SER A 60 -0.84 -25.39 -20.31
CA SER A 60 0.43 -24.78 -20.67
C SER A 60 0.20 -23.59 -21.61
N LYS A 61 0.10 -22.38 -21.04
CA LYS A 61 -0.05 -21.10 -21.77
C LYS A 61 1.11 -20.12 -21.50
N PRO A 62 1.32 -19.13 -22.40
CA PRO A 62 2.66 -18.61 -22.74
C PRO A 62 3.24 -17.58 -21.75
N GLU A 63 4.56 -17.44 -21.79
CA GLU A 63 5.42 -16.57 -20.96
C GLU A 63 4.96 -15.10 -20.80
N GLY A 64 4.15 -14.57 -21.72
CA GLY A 64 3.63 -13.19 -21.65
C GLY A 64 2.71 -12.91 -20.47
N ARG A 65 1.95 -13.91 -19.98
CA ARG A 65 1.01 -13.74 -18.84
C ARG A 65 1.74 -13.72 -17.49
N LYS A 66 2.86 -14.46 -17.42
CA LYS A 66 3.79 -14.52 -16.29
C LYS A 66 4.41 -13.16 -16.00
N LYS A 67 5.00 -12.52 -17.02
CA LYS A 67 5.62 -11.19 -16.92
C LYS A 67 4.63 -10.08 -16.51
N GLY A 68 3.37 -10.18 -16.94
CA GLY A 68 2.30 -9.25 -16.55
C GLY A 68 1.96 -9.32 -15.06
N SER A 69 1.93 -10.53 -14.48
CA SER A 69 1.65 -10.76 -13.06
C SER A 69 2.78 -10.24 -12.17
N ALA A 70 4.05 -10.51 -12.51
CA ALA A 70 5.19 -9.99 -11.76
C ALA A 70 5.25 -8.46 -11.75
N LYS A 71 4.99 -7.82 -12.90
CA LYS A 71 4.92 -6.36 -12.99
C LYS A 71 3.82 -5.78 -12.11
N MET A 72 2.66 -6.45 -12.01
CA MET A 72 1.56 -6.03 -11.16
C MET A 72 1.92 -6.11 -9.67
N LEU A 73 2.53 -7.22 -9.23
CA LEU A 73 2.97 -7.38 -7.84
C LEU A 73 3.97 -6.27 -7.46
N TRP A 74 4.93 -5.97 -8.35
CA TRP A 74 5.89 -4.89 -8.09
C TRP A 74 5.22 -3.52 -7.97
N LYS A 75 4.21 -3.24 -8.80
CA LYS A 75 3.47 -1.98 -8.74
C LYS A 75 2.65 -1.86 -7.46
N ALA A 76 2.01 -2.94 -7.02
CA ALA A 76 1.31 -2.98 -5.74
C ALA A 76 2.27 -2.72 -4.57
N PHE A 77 3.47 -3.30 -4.59
CA PHE A 77 4.47 -3.09 -3.53
C PHE A 77 5.00 -1.65 -3.52
N GLN A 78 5.33 -1.10 -4.69
CA GLN A 78 5.78 0.30 -4.80
C GLN A 78 4.72 1.27 -4.27
N PHE A 79 3.44 1.00 -4.54
CA PHE A 79 2.34 1.79 -4.02
C PHE A 79 2.21 1.66 -2.50
N ALA A 80 2.26 0.43 -1.97
CA ALA A 80 2.23 0.17 -0.53
C ALA A 80 3.36 0.86 0.22
N PHE A 81 4.58 0.87 -0.32
CA PHE A 81 5.71 1.57 0.28
C PHE A 81 5.50 3.10 0.36
N ARG A 82 4.93 3.70 -0.70
CA ARG A 82 4.60 5.12 -0.70
C ARG A 82 3.53 5.45 0.33
N VAL A 83 2.49 4.62 0.43
CA VAL A 83 1.42 4.79 1.40
C VAL A 83 1.92 4.58 2.83
N TYR A 84 2.78 3.59 3.08
CA TYR A 84 3.43 3.37 4.36
C TYR A 84 4.16 4.63 4.84
N THR A 85 4.98 5.23 3.95
CA THR A 85 5.74 6.45 4.23
C THR A 85 4.81 7.65 4.50
N PHE A 86 3.71 7.75 3.74
CA PHE A 86 2.72 8.82 3.88
C PHE A 86 1.89 8.70 5.18
N ALA A 87 1.41 7.49 5.47
CA ALA A 87 0.50 7.21 6.58
C ALA A 87 1.24 7.09 7.93
N GLY A 88 2.52 6.72 7.92
CA GLY A 88 3.35 6.59 9.12
C GLY A 88 3.56 5.16 9.59
N GLY A 89 3.15 4.16 8.81
CA GLY A 89 3.61 2.77 8.99
C GLY A 89 3.04 1.97 10.16
N HIS A 90 1.82 2.27 10.61
CA HIS A 90 1.19 1.62 11.76
C HIS A 90 -0.13 0.93 11.39
N ASP A 91 -0.10 0.02 10.42
CA ASP A 91 -1.26 -0.82 10.09
C ASP A 91 -0.84 -2.28 9.90
N ASP A 92 -1.35 -3.15 10.78
CA ASP A 92 -0.96 -4.56 10.85
C ASP A 92 -1.40 -5.34 9.60
N ARG A 93 -2.57 -4.99 9.02
CA ARG A 93 -3.08 -5.65 7.81
C ARG A 93 -2.19 -5.30 6.62
N ALA A 94 -1.85 -4.03 6.44
CA ALA A 94 -0.97 -3.56 5.39
C ALA A 94 0.44 -4.15 5.53
N ASP A 95 0.97 -4.28 6.76
CA ASP A 95 2.29 -4.89 7.00
C ASP A 95 2.29 -6.37 6.58
N LYS A 96 1.28 -7.13 7.00
CA LYS A 96 1.13 -8.55 6.63
C LYS A 96 1.07 -8.72 5.11
N LEU A 97 0.23 -7.93 4.43
CA LEU A 97 0.08 -8.00 2.97
C LEU A 97 1.37 -7.62 2.25
N THR A 98 2.09 -6.61 2.75
CA THR A 98 3.37 -6.19 2.16
C THR A 98 4.42 -7.31 2.25
N ARG A 99 4.49 -8.02 3.38
CA ARG A 99 5.39 -9.17 3.56
C ARG A 99 5.04 -10.32 2.61
N GLU A 100 3.76 -10.63 2.49
CA GLU A 100 3.30 -11.68 1.58
C GLU A 100 3.64 -11.32 0.12
N LEU A 101 3.40 -10.07 -0.26
CA LEU A 101 3.72 -9.55 -1.59
C LEU A 101 5.22 -9.61 -1.89
N ALA A 102 6.06 -9.23 -0.93
CA ALA A 102 7.51 -9.35 -1.05
C ALA A 102 7.94 -10.81 -1.27
N HIS A 103 7.38 -11.74 -0.49
CA HIS A 103 7.66 -13.16 -0.64
C HIS A 103 7.31 -13.70 -2.03
N GLU A 104 6.15 -13.31 -2.58
CA GLU A 104 5.73 -13.71 -3.93
C GLU A 104 6.65 -13.15 -5.03
N ILE A 105 7.16 -11.92 -4.85
CA ILE A 105 8.13 -11.30 -5.76
C ILE A 105 9.47 -12.05 -5.69
N GLU A 106 9.97 -12.34 -4.48
CA GLU A 106 11.25 -13.01 -4.25
C GLU A 106 11.27 -14.47 -4.72
N THR A 107 10.14 -15.16 -4.63
CA THR A 107 10.02 -16.57 -5.04
C THR A 107 10.02 -16.72 -6.57
N ASN A 108 9.79 -15.63 -7.32
CA ASN A 108 9.86 -15.61 -8.78
C ASN A 108 10.68 -14.41 -9.31
N PRO A 109 12.00 -14.35 -9.03
CA PRO A 109 12.81 -13.18 -9.35
C PRO A 109 13.18 -13.08 -10.84
N ASN A 110 13.01 -14.17 -11.61
CA ASN A 110 13.47 -14.33 -13.00
C ASN A 110 12.33 -14.46 -14.04
N GLN A 111 11.25 -13.67 -13.94
CA GLN A 111 10.24 -13.57 -15.02
C GLN A 111 10.49 -12.39 -15.97
#